data_AF-A0A2V5UH49-F1
#
_entry.id   AF-A0A2V5UH49-F1
#
_cell.length_a   1.000
_cell.length_b   1.000
_cell.length_c   1.000
_cell.angle_alpha   90.00
_cell.angle_beta   90.00
_cell.angle_gamma   90.00
#
_symmetry.space_group_name_H-M   'P 1'
#
loop_
_entity.id
_entity.type
_entity.pdbx_description
1 polymer ?
#
loop_
_entity_poly.entity_id
_entity_poly.type
_entity_poly.pdbx_seq_one_letter_code
_entity_poly.pdbx_strand_id
1 'polypeptide(L)'
;RAFATNAKAGHVWDNFSSQTYKELSPVDELEFFNPFNETQPIKFKPKDKNVAPGCYRTPSLVSLWSSAPFLHNNMLGKFTGDPSVAGRMEAFNDAVEKLLWPEKRLNKASIWRTQNECALHLRKEFVPKSLQALADKDGYINIGPIPKDTPINLIANLEPDFGQLVVLQARIGKALLKIQTQNLSSEQATEELIKAVPELLAANKCPDFVEDKGHYFGTDLPDNDKRALIEYLKTL
;
A
#
# COMPACT_ATOMS: atom_id res chain seq x y z
N ARG A 1 -6.89 -0.53 -0.25
CA ARG A 1 -5.99 -1.12 0.78
C ARG A 1 -6.37 -2.55 1.19
N ALA A 2 -7.62 -2.84 1.55
CA ALA A 2 -8.02 -4.18 2.00
C ALA A 2 -8.30 -5.21 0.87
N PHE A 3 -7.33 -5.38 -0.05
CA PHE A 3 -7.49 -6.21 -1.26
C PHE A 3 -6.69 -7.52 -1.25
N ALA A 4 -5.94 -7.81 -0.18
CA ALA A 4 -5.12 -9.01 -0.06
C ALA A 4 -5.95 -10.30 -0.06
N THR A 5 -5.59 -11.28 -0.90
CA THR A 5 -6.38 -12.51 -1.11
C THR A 5 -6.08 -13.63 -0.12
N ASN A 6 -5.10 -13.47 0.76
CA ASN A 6 -4.61 -14.52 1.67
C ASN A 6 -5.72 -15.21 2.49
N ALA A 7 -6.79 -14.48 2.80
CA ALA A 7 -7.91 -14.95 3.59
C ALA A 7 -9.06 -15.57 2.75
N LYS A 8 -8.96 -15.58 1.41
CA LYS A 8 -9.96 -16.20 0.52
C LYS A 8 -9.79 -17.72 0.48
N ALA A 9 -10.87 -18.43 0.13
CA ALA A 9 -10.85 -19.90 0.00
C ALA A 9 -9.70 -20.40 -0.88
N GLY A 10 -9.05 -21.49 -0.45
CA GLY A 10 -7.96 -22.11 -1.19
C GLY A 10 -6.57 -21.50 -0.96
N HIS A 11 -6.47 -20.44 -0.16
CA HIS A 11 -5.20 -19.92 0.34
C HIS A 11 -4.85 -20.53 1.71
N VAL A 12 -3.56 -20.52 2.06
CA VAL A 12 -3.02 -21.08 3.32
C VAL A 12 -3.71 -20.51 4.58
N TRP A 13 -4.18 -19.26 4.52
CA TRP A 13 -4.80 -18.57 5.65
C TRP A 13 -6.34 -18.53 5.59
N ASP A 14 -6.97 -19.34 4.72
CA ASP A 14 -8.41 -19.31 4.53
C ASP A 14 -9.20 -19.71 5.80
N ASN A 15 -8.64 -20.58 6.64
CA ASN A 15 -9.23 -20.99 7.92
C ASN A 15 -9.29 -19.86 8.96
N PHE A 16 -8.62 -18.74 8.72
CA PHE A 16 -8.59 -17.58 9.63
C PHE A 16 -9.59 -16.48 9.23
N SER A 17 -10.51 -16.76 8.30
CA SER A 17 -11.58 -15.84 7.90
C SER A 17 -12.95 -16.53 7.92
N SER A 18 -14.01 -15.75 8.16
CA SER A 18 -15.37 -16.30 8.16
C SER A 18 -15.84 -16.66 6.74
N GLN A 19 -16.77 -17.60 6.65
CA GLN A 19 -17.43 -17.92 5.37
C GLN A 19 -18.10 -16.66 4.78
N THR A 20 -18.80 -15.89 5.62
CA THR A 20 -19.43 -14.63 5.21
C THR A 20 -18.44 -13.66 4.57
N TYR A 21 -17.21 -13.53 5.11
CA TYR A 21 -16.19 -12.67 4.51
C TYR A 21 -15.78 -13.16 3.10
N LYS A 22 -15.63 -14.48 2.93
CA LYS A 22 -15.26 -15.08 1.64
C LYS A 22 -16.34 -14.93 0.57
N GLU A 23 -17.60 -14.82 0.99
CA GLU A 23 -18.78 -14.64 0.13
C GLU A 23 -19.08 -13.17 -0.20
N LEU A 24 -18.40 -12.21 0.46
CA LEU A 24 -18.58 -10.79 0.17
C LEU A 24 -18.09 -10.47 -1.25
N SER A 25 -18.96 -9.84 -2.02
CA SER A 25 -18.58 -9.19 -3.28
C SER A 25 -17.57 -8.07 -3.00
N PRO A 26 -16.54 -7.91 -3.85
CA PRO A 26 -15.68 -6.73 -3.80
C PRO A 26 -16.47 -5.44 -3.92
N VAL A 27 -15.98 -4.40 -3.25
CA VAL A 27 -16.50 -3.03 -3.38
C VAL A 27 -16.52 -2.58 -4.86
N ASP A 28 -17.36 -1.59 -5.14
CA ASP A 28 -17.50 -1.00 -6.47
C ASP A 28 -16.23 -0.25 -6.91
N GLU A 29 -16.31 0.44 -8.05
CA GLU A 29 -15.20 1.25 -8.56
C GLU A 29 -14.76 2.28 -7.51
N LEU A 30 -13.44 2.37 -7.33
CA LEU A 30 -12.79 3.33 -6.44
C LEU A 30 -11.91 4.27 -7.27
N GLU A 31 -11.76 5.50 -6.77
CA GLU A 31 -10.82 6.47 -7.31
C GLU A 31 -9.68 6.73 -6.32
N PHE A 32 -8.44 6.56 -6.78
CA PHE A 32 -7.23 6.79 -6.00
C PHE A 32 -6.42 7.96 -6.53
N PHE A 33 -5.68 8.60 -5.64
CA PHE A 33 -4.73 9.64 -6.02
C PHE A 33 -3.61 9.04 -6.88
N ASN A 34 -3.29 9.72 -7.98
CA ASN A 34 -2.24 9.30 -8.90
C ASN A 34 -0.97 10.14 -8.68
N PRO A 35 0.11 9.57 -8.11
CA PRO A 35 1.35 10.30 -7.88
C PRO A 35 2.16 10.57 -9.15
N PHE A 36 1.79 10.00 -10.30
CA PHE A 36 2.46 10.19 -11.58
C PHE A 36 1.73 11.17 -12.51
N ASN A 37 0.44 11.42 -12.26
CA ASN A 37 -0.34 12.43 -12.97
C ASN A 37 -1.50 12.90 -12.07
N GLU A 38 -1.30 14.00 -11.35
CA GLU A 38 -2.29 14.50 -10.38
C GLU A 38 -3.65 14.87 -11.02
N THR A 39 -3.69 15.16 -12.33
CA THR A 39 -4.92 15.53 -13.04
C THR A 39 -5.79 14.33 -13.40
N GLN A 40 -5.22 13.11 -13.33
CA GLN A 40 -5.90 11.89 -13.76
C GLN A 40 -5.88 10.86 -12.63
N PRO A 41 -6.94 10.79 -11.80
CA PRO A 41 -7.03 9.80 -10.73
C PRO A 41 -7.01 8.39 -11.29
N ILE A 42 -6.50 7.45 -10.49
CA ILE A 42 -6.48 6.03 -10.85
C ILE A 42 -7.87 5.46 -10.56
N LYS A 43 -8.57 5.06 -11.61
CA LYS A 43 -9.81 4.29 -11.49
C LYS A 43 -9.48 2.82 -11.29
N PHE A 44 -9.98 2.25 -10.21
CA PHE A 44 -9.74 0.87 -9.84
C PHE A 44 -11.05 0.14 -9.68
N LYS A 45 -11.23 -0.96 -10.42
CA LYS A 45 -12.41 -1.83 -10.37
C LYS A 45 -12.02 -3.15 -9.70
N PRO A 46 -12.24 -3.31 -8.39
CA PRO A 46 -11.90 -4.55 -7.68
C PRO A 46 -12.58 -5.79 -8.27
N LYS A 47 -13.82 -5.65 -8.75
CA LYS A 47 -14.62 -6.74 -9.33
C LYS A 47 -14.00 -7.37 -10.58
N ASP A 48 -13.16 -6.63 -11.29
CA ASP A 48 -12.49 -7.11 -12.51
C ASP A 48 -11.15 -7.80 -12.18
N LYS A 49 -10.76 -7.89 -10.91
CA LYS A 49 -9.47 -8.45 -10.46
C LYS A 49 -9.66 -9.56 -9.44
N ASN A 50 -8.68 -10.46 -9.34
CA ASN A 50 -8.62 -11.42 -8.25
C ASN A 50 -8.13 -10.75 -6.95
N VAL A 51 -9.03 -10.03 -6.29
CA VAL A 51 -8.77 -9.34 -5.00
C VAL A 51 -9.77 -9.79 -3.93
N ALA A 52 -9.49 -9.41 -2.68
CA ALA A 52 -10.43 -9.52 -1.57
C ALA A 52 -11.48 -8.39 -1.58
N PRO A 53 -12.48 -8.41 -0.67
CA PRO A 53 -13.63 -7.52 -0.77
C PRO A 53 -13.35 -6.01 -0.73
N GLY A 54 -12.18 -5.57 -0.25
CA GLY A 54 -11.86 -4.14 -0.16
C GLY A 54 -12.26 -3.49 1.17
N CYS A 55 -12.68 -4.28 2.16
CA CYS A 55 -12.97 -3.84 3.52
C CYS A 55 -12.16 -4.62 4.56
N TYR A 56 -11.86 -3.94 5.68
CA TYR A 56 -11.36 -4.58 6.89
C TYR A 56 -12.51 -4.86 7.85
N ARG A 57 -12.32 -5.82 8.75
CA ARG A 57 -13.21 -6.00 9.91
C ARG A 57 -13.16 -4.74 10.78
N THR A 58 -14.31 -4.35 11.34
CA THR A 58 -14.37 -3.29 12.35
C THR A 58 -13.52 -3.66 13.57
N PRO A 59 -12.49 -2.87 13.90
CA PRO A 59 -11.67 -3.13 15.08
C PRO A 59 -12.49 -2.91 16.36
N SER A 60 -12.12 -3.60 17.44
CA SER A 60 -12.64 -3.27 18.77
C SER A 60 -12.12 -1.90 19.20
N LEU A 61 -12.96 -1.12 19.88
CA LEU A 61 -12.55 0.16 20.48
C LEU A 61 -12.08 0.00 21.94
N VAL A 62 -12.23 -1.19 22.52
CA VAL A 62 -11.74 -1.50 23.86
C VAL A 62 -10.23 -1.28 23.92
N SER A 63 -9.78 -0.47 24.88
CA SER A 63 -8.38 -0.12 25.08
C SER A 63 -7.67 0.46 23.84
N LEU A 64 -8.42 1.08 22.91
CA LEU A 64 -7.87 1.70 21.70
C LEU A 64 -6.77 2.72 22.01
N TRP A 65 -6.86 3.39 23.16
CA TRP A 65 -5.85 4.33 23.65
C TRP A 65 -4.45 3.74 23.80
N SER A 66 -4.34 2.42 23.93
CA SER A 66 -3.06 1.74 24.13
C SER A 66 -2.43 1.22 22.83
N SER A 67 -3.16 1.25 21.71
CA SER A 67 -2.78 0.57 20.46
C SER A 67 -2.43 1.53 19.31
N ALA A 68 -2.36 2.84 19.56
CA ALA A 68 -1.90 3.79 18.55
C ALA A 68 -0.43 3.52 18.15
N PRO A 69 -0.02 3.78 16.90
CA PRO A 69 -0.79 4.42 15.81
C PRO A 69 -1.94 3.58 15.24
N PHE A 70 -2.90 4.23 14.60
CA PHE A 70 -4.09 3.59 14.04
C PHE A 70 -3.93 3.15 12.58
N LEU A 71 -4.98 2.45 12.11
CA LEU A 71 -5.09 1.73 10.83
C LEU A 71 -4.21 0.47 10.77
N HIS A 72 -4.57 -0.46 9.89
CA HIS A 72 -3.87 -1.75 9.75
C HIS A 72 -2.36 -1.65 9.45
N ASN A 73 -1.91 -0.50 8.96
CA ASN A 73 -0.53 -0.22 8.56
C ASN A 73 0.18 0.74 9.55
N ASN A 74 -0.46 1.08 10.68
CA ASN A 74 0.06 2.02 11.70
C ASN A 74 0.42 3.41 11.14
N MET A 75 -0.27 3.86 10.10
CA MET A 75 0.07 5.11 9.40
C MET A 75 -0.70 6.33 9.89
N LEU A 76 -1.64 6.16 10.81
CA LEU A 76 -2.40 7.26 11.38
C LEU A 76 -2.03 7.49 12.84
N GLY A 77 -1.06 8.38 13.06
CA GLY A 77 -0.59 8.76 14.38
C GLY A 77 0.92 8.75 14.51
N LYS A 78 1.43 9.27 15.63
CA LYS A 78 2.85 9.30 15.96
C LYS A 78 3.29 7.97 16.55
N PHE A 79 4.35 7.40 15.98
CA PHE A 79 5.08 6.31 16.63
C PHE A 79 6.06 6.91 17.64
N THR A 80 5.77 6.79 18.94
CA THR A 80 6.60 7.38 20.00
C THR A 80 7.76 6.47 20.40
N GLY A 81 7.63 5.15 20.22
CA GLY A 81 8.61 4.18 20.73
C GLY A 81 8.69 4.09 22.26
N ASP A 82 7.83 4.83 22.98
CA ASP A 82 7.77 4.86 24.44
C ASP A 82 6.59 3.99 24.93
N PRO A 83 6.86 2.86 25.62
CA PRO A 83 5.81 1.97 26.11
C PRO A 83 5.06 2.50 27.35
N SER A 84 5.50 3.62 27.94
CA SER A 84 4.89 4.22 29.14
C SER A 84 3.45 4.67 28.89
N VAL A 85 2.70 4.91 29.98
CA VAL A 85 1.35 5.49 29.88
C VAL A 85 1.39 6.85 29.18
N ALA A 86 2.40 7.68 29.47
CA ALA A 86 2.56 8.98 28.83
C ALA A 86 2.81 8.84 27.32
N GLY A 87 3.74 7.96 26.92
CA GLY A 87 4.05 7.70 25.51
C GLY A 87 2.87 7.13 24.71
N ARG A 88 2.09 6.23 25.32
CA ARG A 88 0.85 5.72 24.71
C ARG A 88 -0.21 6.81 24.58
N MET A 89 -0.34 7.67 25.59
CA MET A 89 -1.32 8.74 25.55
C MET A 89 -0.98 9.82 24.54
N GLU A 90 0.29 10.13 24.37
CA GLU A 90 0.77 10.98 23.28
C GLU A 90 0.43 10.38 21.91
N ALA A 91 0.77 9.11 21.68
CA ALA A 91 0.48 8.42 20.42
C ALA A 91 -1.03 8.37 20.12
N PHE A 92 -1.85 8.06 21.14
CA PHE A 92 -3.30 8.06 21.02
C PHE A 92 -3.87 9.42 20.68
N ASN A 93 -3.52 10.46 21.44
CA ASN A 93 -4.08 11.80 21.24
C ASN A 93 -3.79 12.29 19.81
N ASP A 94 -2.56 12.09 19.32
CA ASP A 94 -2.19 12.43 17.94
C ASP A 94 -2.96 11.59 16.90
N ALA A 95 -3.07 10.27 17.10
CA ALA A 95 -3.77 9.37 16.19
C ALA A 95 -5.28 9.65 16.10
N VAL A 96 -5.95 9.81 17.25
CA VAL A 96 -7.40 10.03 17.33
C VAL A 96 -7.79 11.42 16.84
N GLU A 97 -6.94 12.42 17.08
CA GLU A 97 -7.14 13.76 16.52
C GLU A 97 -7.05 13.69 14.99
N LYS A 98 -6.03 13.04 14.43
CA LYS A 98 -5.94 12.84 12.97
C LYS A 98 -7.07 11.97 12.41
N LEU A 99 -7.63 11.06 13.19
CA LEU A 99 -8.79 10.26 12.81
C LEU A 99 -10.02 11.15 12.61
N LEU A 100 -10.31 12.03 13.57
CA LEU A 100 -11.51 12.89 13.60
C LEU A 100 -11.37 14.20 12.80
N TRP A 101 -10.14 14.65 12.55
CA TRP A 101 -9.80 15.82 11.71
C TRP A 101 -8.87 15.38 10.56
N PRO A 102 -9.41 14.84 9.45
CA PRO A 102 -8.62 14.31 8.33
C PRO A 102 -7.66 15.31 7.68
N GLU A 103 -7.94 16.60 7.80
CA GLU A 103 -7.07 17.68 7.31
C GLU A 103 -5.74 17.78 8.08
N LYS A 104 -5.64 17.19 9.27
CA LYS A 104 -4.40 17.11 10.06
C LYS A 104 -3.52 15.91 9.69
N ARG A 105 -3.99 15.05 8.77
CA ARG A 105 -3.25 13.88 8.28
C ARG A 105 -2.13 14.30 7.33
N LEU A 106 -1.15 13.42 7.11
CA LEU A 106 -0.04 13.66 6.17
C LEU A 106 -0.52 13.66 4.71
N ASN A 107 -1.60 12.91 4.41
CA ASN A 107 -2.20 12.81 3.09
C ASN A 107 -1.13 12.46 2.03
N LYS A 108 -0.93 13.25 0.98
CA LYS A 108 0.09 12.98 -0.07
C LYS A 108 1.50 12.73 0.49
N ALA A 109 1.84 13.32 1.63
CA ALA A 109 3.14 13.12 2.29
C ALA A 109 3.28 11.74 2.97
N SER A 110 2.18 11.00 3.14
CA SER A 110 2.19 9.62 3.65
C SER A 110 2.61 8.58 2.60
N ILE A 111 2.75 8.95 1.33
CA ILE A 111 3.17 8.03 0.27
C ILE A 111 4.59 7.54 0.57
N TRP A 112 4.74 6.24 0.81
CA TRP A 112 6.06 5.63 1.00
C TRP A 112 6.82 5.62 -0.32
N ARG A 113 8.05 6.13 -0.29
CA ARG A 113 8.93 6.26 -1.45
C ARG A 113 10.32 5.70 -1.15
N THR A 114 10.99 5.21 -2.19
CA THR A 114 12.40 4.82 -2.11
C THR A 114 13.25 6.03 -1.73
N GLN A 115 14.17 5.87 -0.78
CA GLN A 115 15.03 6.96 -0.33
C GLN A 115 16.30 7.12 -1.18
N ASN A 116 16.72 6.03 -1.82
CA ASN A 116 17.89 5.94 -2.68
C ASN A 116 17.54 5.06 -3.89
N GLU A 117 18.41 5.07 -4.90
CA GLU A 117 18.38 4.04 -5.94
C GLU A 117 18.57 2.67 -5.29
N CYS A 118 17.72 1.70 -5.66
CA CYS A 118 17.76 0.36 -5.10
C CYS A 118 17.36 -0.70 -6.12
N ALA A 119 17.49 -1.98 -5.76
CA ALA A 119 17.00 -3.08 -6.56
C ALA A 119 16.23 -4.07 -5.66
N LEU A 120 15.26 -4.76 -6.24
CA LEU A 120 14.61 -5.89 -5.58
C LEU A 120 15.35 -7.18 -5.95
N HIS A 121 15.76 -7.92 -4.93
CA HIS A 121 16.48 -9.18 -5.10
C HIS A 121 15.53 -10.36 -4.85
N LEU A 122 15.23 -11.12 -5.90
CA LEU A 122 14.35 -12.28 -5.82
C LEU A 122 15.14 -13.56 -6.05
N ARG A 123 14.95 -14.56 -5.20
CA ARG A 123 15.52 -15.89 -5.43
C ARG A 123 14.77 -16.58 -6.57
N LYS A 124 15.51 -17.23 -7.47
CA LYS A 124 14.91 -17.95 -8.60
C LYS A 124 13.86 -18.98 -8.17
N GLU A 125 14.02 -19.57 -6.98
CA GLU A 125 13.06 -20.55 -6.46
C GLU A 125 11.67 -19.95 -6.16
N PHE A 126 11.58 -18.63 -5.94
CA PHE A 126 10.32 -17.94 -5.65
C PHE A 126 9.61 -17.41 -6.89
N VAL A 127 10.17 -17.59 -8.08
CA VAL A 127 9.53 -17.19 -9.34
C VAL A 127 9.12 -18.41 -10.18
N PRO A 128 8.09 -18.28 -11.03
CA PRO A 128 7.72 -19.29 -12.01
C PRO A 128 8.93 -19.80 -12.81
N LYS A 129 8.95 -21.10 -13.14
CA LYS A 129 10.07 -21.76 -13.86
C LYS A 129 10.50 -21.04 -15.13
N SER A 130 9.55 -20.44 -15.87
CA SER A 130 9.82 -19.66 -17.08
C SER A 130 10.75 -18.45 -16.84
N LEU A 131 10.80 -17.93 -15.62
CA LEU A 131 11.58 -16.75 -15.25
C LEU A 131 12.89 -17.09 -14.55
N GLN A 132 13.09 -18.36 -14.17
CA GLN A 132 14.31 -18.77 -13.48
C GLN A 132 15.56 -18.60 -14.35
N ALA A 133 15.40 -18.61 -15.67
CA ALA A 133 16.49 -18.35 -16.63
C ALA A 133 17.03 -16.91 -16.57
N LEU A 134 16.31 -15.99 -15.92
CA LEU A 134 16.72 -14.61 -15.71
C LEU A 134 17.62 -14.44 -14.49
N ALA A 135 17.82 -15.50 -13.71
CA ALA A 135 18.65 -15.46 -12.54
C ALA A 135 20.13 -15.38 -12.94
N ASP A 136 20.87 -14.52 -12.24
CA ASP A 136 22.31 -14.43 -12.32
C ASP A 136 22.98 -15.71 -11.80
N LYS A 137 24.31 -15.79 -11.94
CA LYS A 137 25.09 -16.97 -11.52
C LYS A 137 24.96 -17.29 -10.03
N ASP A 138 24.61 -16.30 -9.21
CA ASP A 138 24.36 -16.43 -7.77
C ASP A 138 22.94 -16.94 -7.44
N GLY A 139 22.08 -17.11 -8.45
CA GLY A 139 20.71 -17.59 -8.29
C GLY A 139 19.67 -16.51 -7.96
N TYR A 140 20.06 -15.23 -8.03
CA TYR A 140 19.15 -14.10 -7.82
C TYR A 140 18.72 -13.48 -9.14
N ILE A 141 17.47 -13.03 -9.17
CA ILE A 141 16.92 -12.16 -10.21
C ILE A 141 16.89 -10.75 -9.61
N ASN A 142 17.66 -9.86 -10.21
CA ASN A 142 17.77 -8.47 -9.79
C ASN A 142 16.77 -7.63 -10.61
N ILE A 143 15.79 -7.03 -9.94
CA ILE A 143 14.84 -6.10 -10.55
C ILE A 143 15.24 -4.68 -10.14
N GLY A 144 15.96 -3.99 -11.02
CA GLY A 144 16.45 -2.62 -10.83
C GLY A 144 17.43 -2.19 -11.93
N PRO A 145 17.92 -0.94 -11.91
CA PRO A 145 17.79 0.03 -10.81
C PRO A 145 16.40 0.67 -10.68
N ILE A 146 15.83 0.64 -9.48
CA ILE A 146 14.63 1.38 -9.08
C ILE A 146 15.09 2.76 -8.62
N PRO A 147 14.67 3.86 -9.29
CA PRO A 147 15.08 5.20 -8.93
C PRO A 147 14.64 5.60 -7.52
N LYS A 148 15.35 6.58 -6.94
CA LYS A 148 14.92 7.31 -5.76
C LYS A 148 13.52 7.93 -5.99
N ASP A 149 12.77 8.13 -4.92
CA ASP A 149 11.44 8.75 -4.88
C ASP A 149 10.31 7.94 -5.57
N THR A 150 10.59 6.69 -5.95
CA THR A 150 9.59 5.76 -6.52
C THR A 150 8.62 5.29 -5.44
N PRO A 151 7.29 5.42 -5.63
CA PRO A 151 6.31 4.89 -4.68
C PRO A 151 6.46 3.38 -4.46
N ILE A 152 6.64 2.96 -3.20
CA ILE A 152 6.92 1.55 -2.85
C ILE A 152 5.78 0.62 -3.30
N ASN A 153 4.54 1.04 -3.07
CA ASN A 153 3.34 0.26 -3.44
C ASN A 153 3.17 0.07 -4.95
N LEU A 154 3.91 0.80 -5.81
CA LEU A 154 3.87 0.58 -7.25
C LEU A 154 4.40 -0.81 -7.59
N ILE A 155 5.42 -1.24 -6.86
CA ILE A 155 6.13 -2.51 -7.06
C ILE A 155 5.66 -3.56 -6.05
N ALA A 156 5.48 -3.17 -4.78
CA ALA A 156 5.16 -4.11 -3.70
C ALA A 156 3.77 -4.77 -3.83
N ASN A 157 2.83 -4.12 -4.53
CA ASN A 157 1.46 -4.65 -4.74
C ASN A 157 1.28 -5.28 -6.13
N LEU A 158 2.36 -5.58 -6.85
CA LEU A 158 2.28 -6.27 -8.13
C LEU A 158 1.92 -7.74 -7.92
N GLU A 159 0.89 -8.20 -8.61
CA GLU A 159 0.61 -9.62 -8.77
C GLU A 159 0.22 -9.88 -10.22
N PRO A 160 1.21 -9.83 -11.13
CA PRO A 160 0.94 -9.98 -12.54
C PRO A 160 0.53 -11.41 -12.86
N ASP A 161 -0.45 -11.56 -13.75
CA ASP A 161 -0.67 -12.84 -14.41
C ASP A 161 0.52 -13.21 -15.33
N PHE A 162 0.55 -14.44 -15.83
CA PHE A 162 1.66 -14.91 -16.65
C PHE A 162 1.90 -14.06 -17.91
N GLY A 163 0.85 -13.55 -18.54
CA GLY A 163 0.95 -12.68 -19.72
C GLY A 163 1.44 -11.29 -19.37
N GLN A 164 0.91 -10.70 -18.30
CA GLN A 164 1.35 -9.41 -17.75
C GLN A 164 2.81 -9.48 -17.32
N LEU A 165 3.25 -10.59 -16.74
CA LEU A 165 4.60 -10.74 -16.26
C LEU A 165 5.60 -10.68 -17.42
N VAL A 166 5.32 -11.34 -18.54
CA VAL A 166 6.16 -11.24 -19.76
C VAL A 166 6.22 -9.81 -20.28
N VAL A 167 5.08 -9.09 -20.30
CA VAL A 167 5.02 -7.70 -20.78
C VAL A 167 5.75 -6.74 -19.84
N LEU A 168 5.52 -6.88 -18.53
CA LEU A 168 6.20 -6.10 -17.50
C LEU A 168 7.69 -6.34 -17.55
N GLN A 169 8.13 -7.59 -17.63
CA GLN A 169 9.54 -7.91 -17.74
C GLN A 169 10.16 -7.32 -19.01
N ALA A 170 9.47 -7.38 -20.15
CA ALA A 170 9.98 -6.79 -21.39
C ALA A 170 10.07 -5.25 -21.29
N ARG A 171 9.09 -4.57 -20.68
CA ARG A 171 9.06 -3.10 -20.59
C ARG A 171 9.94 -2.56 -19.47
N ILE A 172 9.82 -3.11 -18.27
CA ILE A 172 10.70 -2.80 -17.14
C ILE A 172 12.13 -3.16 -17.52
N GLY A 173 12.37 -4.36 -18.05
CA GLY A 173 13.71 -4.77 -18.51
C GLY A 173 14.29 -3.83 -19.57
N LYS A 174 13.50 -3.38 -20.55
CA LYS A 174 13.95 -2.35 -21.52
C LYS A 174 14.25 -1.01 -20.85
N ALA A 175 13.39 -0.54 -19.96
CA ALA A 175 13.57 0.72 -19.24
C ALA A 175 14.84 0.66 -18.37
N LEU A 176 15.00 -0.39 -17.59
CA LEU A 176 16.15 -0.63 -16.71
C LEU A 176 17.45 -0.81 -17.49
N LEU A 177 17.43 -1.59 -18.58
CA LEU A 177 18.59 -1.76 -19.45
C LEU A 177 19.00 -0.41 -20.06
N LYS A 178 18.04 0.42 -20.48
CA LYS A 178 18.32 1.76 -21.00
C LYS A 178 18.92 2.67 -19.93
N ILE A 179 18.38 2.65 -18.71
CA ILE A 179 18.91 3.40 -17.55
C ILE A 179 20.36 3.02 -17.30
N GLN A 180 20.66 1.71 -17.26
CA GLN A 180 21.98 1.20 -16.95
C GLN A 180 22.99 1.43 -18.10
N THR A 181 22.58 1.17 -19.35
CA THR A 181 23.48 1.30 -20.52
C THR A 181 23.80 2.75 -20.88
N GLN A 182 22.88 3.68 -20.62
CA GLN A 182 23.05 5.09 -20.93
C GLN A 182 23.54 5.90 -19.71
N ASN A 183 23.72 5.25 -18.55
CA ASN A 183 24.10 5.87 -17.27
C ASN A 183 23.26 7.12 -17.00
N LEU A 184 21.94 6.96 -17.16
CA LEU A 184 20.97 8.06 -17.08
C LEU A 184 21.00 8.71 -15.70
N SER A 185 20.76 10.04 -15.64
CA SER A 185 20.55 10.70 -14.36
C SER A 185 19.31 10.15 -13.66
N SER A 186 19.21 10.36 -12.33
CA SER A 186 18.04 9.95 -11.56
C SER A 186 16.72 10.51 -12.11
N GLU A 187 16.73 11.73 -12.67
CA GLU A 187 15.52 12.29 -13.30
C GLU A 187 15.15 11.54 -14.58
N GLN A 188 16.14 11.27 -15.45
CA GLN A 188 15.93 10.55 -16.71
C GLN A 188 15.50 9.09 -16.47
N ALA A 189 16.01 8.46 -15.42
CA ALA A 189 15.59 7.12 -15.01
C ALA A 189 14.14 7.10 -14.52
N THR A 190 13.71 8.15 -13.82
CA THR A 190 12.32 8.33 -13.40
C THR A 190 11.40 8.53 -14.61
N GLU A 191 11.79 9.36 -15.59
CA GLU A 191 11.04 9.55 -16.83
C GLU A 191 10.88 8.25 -17.63
N GLU A 192 11.91 7.42 -17.68
CA GLU A 192 11.83 6.14 -18.36
C GLU A 192 10.94 5.15 -17.60
N LEU A 193 10.99 5.14 -16.26
CA LEU A 193 10.09 4.33 -15.43
C LEU A 193 8.62 4.75 -15.60
N ILE A 194 8.34 6.06 -15.72
CA ILE A 194 6.98 6.58 -15.97
C ILE A 194 6.35 5.95 -17.21
N LYS A 195 7.14 5.59 -18.23
CA LYS A 195 6.63 4.92 -19.44
C LYS A 195 6.09 3.51 -19.17
N ALA A 196 6.55 2.86 -18.11
CA ALA A 196 6.08 1.54 -17.67
C ALA A 196 4.99 1.61 -16.59
N VAL A 197 4.71 2.80 -16.03
CA VAL A 197 3.69 3.01 -14.98
C VAL A 197 2.31 2.50 -15.39
N PRO A 198 1.80 2.74 -16.62
CA PRO A 198 0.48 2.22 -17.00
C PRO A 198 0.36 0.70 -16.87
N GLU A 199 1.39 -0.05 -17.29
CA GLU A 199 1.39 -1.52 -17.16
C GLU A 199 1.56 -1.95 -15.70
N LEU A 200 2.41 -1.25 -14.93
CA LEU A 200 2.57 -1.51 -13.51
C LEU A 200 1.26 -1.32 -12.75
N LEU A 201 0.52 -0.23 -13.03
CA LEU A 201 -0.79 0.03 -12.43
C LEU A 201 -1.84 -1.01 -12.85
N ALA A 202 -1.80 -1.48 -14.10
CA ALA A 202 -2.68 -2.54 -14.58
C ALA A 202 -2.46 -3.86 -13.81
N ALA A 203 -1.20 -4.23 -13.55
CA ALA A 203 -0.82 -5.41 -12.76
C ALA A 203 -0.87 -5.21 -11.23
N ASN A 204 -1.12 -3.99 -10.77
CA ASN A 204 -1.20 -3.68 -9.34
C ASN A 204 -2.54 -4.12 -8.74
N LYS A 205 -2.51 -4.87 -7.63
CA LYS A 205 -3.71 -5.30 -6.92
C LYS A 205 -4.32 -4.25 -6.00
N CYS A 206 -3.57 -3.21 -5.65
CA CYS A 206 -4.04 -2.13 -4.80
C CYS A 206 -3.25 -0.84 -5.10
N PRO A 207 -3.60 -0.10 -6.16
CA PRO A 207 -2.90 1.12 -6.56
C PRO A 207 -3.31 2.33 -5.72
N ASP A 208 -3.39 2.14 -4.40
CA ASP A 208 -3.70 3.17 -3.41
C ASP A 208 -2.41 3.53 -2.66
N PHE A 209 -1.82 4.67 -3.03
CA PHE A 209 -0.51 5.10 -2.54
C PHE A 209 -0.56 5.91 -1.25
N VAL A 210 -1.70 6.50 -0.90
CA VAL A 210 -1.79 7.44 0.23
C VAL A 210 -2.09 6.69 1.52
N GLU A 211 -1.10 6.60 2.40
CA GLU A 211 -1.03 5.63 3.47
C GLU A 211 -1.98 5.83 4.65
N ASP A 212 -2.42 7.06 4.88
CA ASP A 212 -3.23 7.45 6.04
C ASP A 212 -4.71 7.73 5.70
N LYS A 213 -5.17 7.31 4.52
CA LYS A 213 -6.58 7.40 4.11
C LYS A 213 -7.45 6.26 4.66
N GLY A 214 -8.75 6.54 4.72
CA GLY A 214 -9.77 5.61 5.21
C GLY A 214 -10.25 5.97 6.62
N HIS A 215 -11.38 5.37 7.00
CA HIS A 215 -12.11 5.64 8.25
C HIS A 215 -12.45 7.13 8.44
N TYR A 216 -13.61 7.52 7.92
CA TYR A 216 -14.16 8.88 7.99
C TYR A 216 -15.38 8.97 8.90
N PHE A 217 -15.68 7.91 9.66
CA PHE A 217 -16.79 7.94 10.59
C PHE A 217 -16.50 8.94 11.73
N GLY A 218 -17.47 9.81 12.03
CA GLY A 218 -17.33 10.83 13.08
C GLY A 218 -16.57 12.10 12.66
N THR A 219 -16.11 12.21 11.42
CA THR A 219 -15.41 13.42 10.94
C THR A 219 -16.34 14.61 10.72
N ASP A 220 -17.64 14.35 10.58
CA ASP A 220 -18.74 15.30 10.42
C ASP A 220 -19.29 15.84 11.75
N LEU A 221 -18.89 15.25 12.88
CA LEU A 221 -19.29 15.72 14.21
C LEU A 221 -18.79 17.16 14.49
N PRO A 222 -19.54 17.95 15.28
CA PRO A 222 -19.04 19.20 15.81
C PRO A 222 -17.75 19.02 16.62
N ASP A 223 -16.87 20.02 16.64
CA ASP A 223 -15.59 19.96 17.33
C ASP A 223 -15.70 19.62 18.82
N ASN A 224 -16.76 20.11 19.48
CA ASN A 224 -17.02 19.78 20.89
C ASN A 224 -17.33 18.29 21.07
N ASP A 225 -18.13 17.70 20.18
CA ASP A 225 -18.50 16.28 20.22
C ASP A 225 -17.31 15.40 19.89
N LYS A 226 -16.45 15.81 18.94
CA LYS A 226 -15.19 15.11 18.66
C LYS A 226 -14.28 15.08 19.88
N ARG A 227 -14.14 16.21 20.59
CA ARG A 227 -13.34 16.29 21.83
C ARG A 227 -13.94 15.42 22.93
N ALA A 228 -15.27 15.45 23.11
CA ALA A 228 -15.95 14.59 24.08
C ALA A 228 -15.78 13.10 23.76
N LEU A 229 -15.88 12.73 22.48
CA LEU A 229 -15.64 11.36 22.01
C LEU A 229 -14.21 10.89 22.31
N ILE A 230 -13.21 11.76 22.13
CA ILE A 230 -11.81 11.44 22.48
C ILE A 230 -11.70 11.09 23.97
N GLU A 231 -12.27 11.90 24.86
CA GLU A 231 -12.23 11.62 26.30
C GLU A 231 -12.99 10.34 26.64
N TYR A 232 -14.13 10.08 25.99
CA TYR A 232 -14.86 8.83 26.17
C TYR A 232 -14.03 7.61 25.76
N LEU A 233 -13.37 7.65 24.59
CA LEU A 233 -12.52 6.57 24.08
C LEU A 233 -11.33 6.23 25.00
N LYS A 234 -10.86 7.18 25.83
CA LYS A 234 -9.82 6.92 26.85
C LYS A 234 -10.33 6.04 28.00
N THR A 235 -11.65 5.94 28.17
CA THR A 235 -12.27 5.16 29.26
C THR A 235 -12.68 3.75 28.85
N LEU A 236 -12.52 3.39 27.57
CA LEU A 236 -12.81 2.07 27.01
C LEU A 236 -11.64 1.08 27.10
#